data_AF-A0AAF0S4H6-F1
#
_entry.id   AF-A0AAF0S4H6-F1
#
_cell.length_a   1.000
_cell.length_b   1.000
_cell.length_c   1.000
_cell.angle_alpha   90.00
_cell.angle_beta   90.00
_cell.angle_gamma   90.00
#
_symmetry.space_group_name_H-M   'P 1'
#
loop_
_entity.id
_entity.type
_entity.pdbx_description
1 polymer ?
#
loop_
_entity_poly.entity_id
_entity_poly.type
_entity_poly.pdbx_seq_one_letter_code
_entity_poly.pdbx_strand_id
1 'polypeptide(L)'
;MRAEGIDGTVELTDTELVVILEPNPKAHRVDRWERRFALDGIITVTHRPSKRRQPDMLELVAEPRKPGHPVQRCEFRFGDEDAGGRFFAALRDTLGPLPEFDVVDAELRAQAQQLDADQQRAYRALRKRERKAVADVPESASFAGYSIRGDRIHHGASSWPVAGASADVDGTTASRVGITRTVGGAAAGTLIAPGLGTVAGALLGASAKKDASKRYITVTTTTGSFVISFHPTQETAARQFAAAINTVT
;
A
#
# COMPACT_ATOMS: atom_id res chain seq x y z
N MET A 1 -12.94 32.72 -19.70
CA MET A 1 -12.51 31.70 -20.69
C MET A 1 -13.10 30.35 -20.33
N ARG A 2 -13.59 29.56 -21.29
CA ARG A 2 -14.14 28.22 -21.05
C ARG A 2 -13.32 27.17 -21.80
N ALA A 3 -13.08 26.03 -21.17
CA ALA A 3 -12.44 24.87 -21.79
C ALA A 3 -13.23 23.59 -21.48
N GLU A 4 -13.30 22.71 -22.48
CA GLU A 4 -13.98 21.42 -22.38
C GLU A 4 -12.96 20.32 -22.05
N GLY A 5 -13.33 19.47 -21.12
CA GLY A 5 -12.56 18.32 -20.69
C GLY A 5 -13.30 17.03 -20.94
N ILE A 6 -12.62 15.92 -20.65
CA ILE A 6 -13.14 14.57 -20.87
C ILE A 6 -14.36 14.29 -19.97
N ASP A 7 -14.33 14.81 -18.74
CA ASP A 7 -15.33 14.54 -17.70
C ASP A 7 -16.18 15.78 -17.34
N GLY A 8 -16.09 16.87 -18.12
CA GLY A 8 -16.86 18.08 -17.85
C GLY A 8 -16.25 19.35 -18.44
N THR A 9 -16.61 20.50 -17.88
CA THR A 9 -16.15 21.81 -18.35
C THR A 9 -15.53 22.62 -17.22
N VAL A 10 -14.55 23.45 -17.58
CA VAL A 10 -13.94 24.41 -16.67
C VAL A 10 -14.09 25.80 -17.24
N GLU A 11 -14.52 26.74 -16.40
CA GLU A 11 -14.75 28.13 -16.74
C GLU A 11 -13.96 29.03 -15.79
N LEU A 12 -13.11 29.86 -16.38
CA LEU A 12 -12.36 30.92 -15.71
C LEU A 12 -13.12 32.23 -15.89
N THR A 13 -13.52 32.84 -14.78
CA THR A 13 -14.05 34.21 -14.72
C THR A 13 -12.98 35.14 -14.14
N ASP A 14 -13.31 36.42 -14.00
CA ASP A 14 -12.38 37.41 -13.44
C ASP A 14 -12.10 37.19 -11.93
N THR A 15 -12.97 36.44 -11.23
CA THR A 15 -12.91 36.28 -9.77
C THR A 15 -12.87 34.83 -9.31
N GLU A 16 -13.36 33.89 -10.14
CA GLU A 16 -13.53 32.50 -9.76
C GLU A 16 -13.14 31.55 -10.90
N LEU A 17 -12.73 30.35 -10.49
CA LEU A 17 -12.62 29.19 -11.35
C LEU A 17 -13.77 28.23 -11.04
N VAL A 18 -14.62 27.96 -12.03
CA VAL A 18 -15.78 27.08 -11.91
C VAL A 18 -15.47 25.77 -12.65
N VAL A 19 -15.46 24.67 -11.92
CA VAL A 19 -15.29 23.31 -12.45
C VAL A 19 -16.65 22.61 -12.40
N ILE A 20 -17.18 22.26 -13.56
CA ILE A 20 -18.44 21.53 -13.71
C ILE A 20 -18.09 20.15 -14.23
N LEU A 21 -18.17 19.13 -13.37
CA LEU A 21 -18.07 17.73 -13.81
C LEU A 21 -19.45 17.23 -14.23
N GLU A 22 -19.53 16.74 -15.46
CA GLU A 22 -20.75 16.14 -15.98
C GLU A 22 -20.89 14.70 -15.48
N PRO A 23 -22.13 14.19 -15.31
CA PRO A 23 -22.33 12.79 -14.95
C PRO A 23 -21.68 11.90 -16.00
N ASN A 24 -20.68 11.12 -15.59
CA ASN A 24 -20.09 10.13 -16.47
C ASN A 24 -20.90 8.84 -16.31
N PRO A 25 -21.73 8.42 -17.30
CA PRO A 25 -22.61 7.25 -17.16
C PRO A 25 -21.85 5.93 -16.98
N LYS A 26 -20.54 5.90 -17.23
CA LYS A 26 -19.68 4.73 -17.01
C LYS A 26 -19.04 4.72 -15.62
N ALA A 27 -18.90 5.87 -14.97
CA ALA A 27 -18.54 5.93 -13.56
C ALA A 27 -19.84 5.91 -12.75
N HIS A 28 -19.93 5.21 -11.63
CA HIS A 28 -21.15 5.20 -10.80
C HIS A 28 -21.44 6.56 -10.11
N ARG A 29 -21.07 7.70 -10.71
CA ARG A 29 -21.36 9.07 -10.26
C ARG A 29 -22.58 9.57 -10.99
N VAL A 30 -23.70 9.66 -10.26
CA VAL A 30 -25.02 9.93 -10.83
C VAL A 30 -25.33 11.43 -10.91
N ASP A 31 -24.64 12.26 -10.12
CA ASP A 31 -24.98 13.67 -9.99
C ASP A 31 -23.96 14.60 -10.65
N ARG A 32 -24.48 15.59 -11.37
CA ARG A 32 -23.70 16.75 -11.86
C ARG A 32 -23.07 17.43 -10.65
N TRP A 33 -21.76 17.64 -10.70
CA TRP A 33 -21.03 18.26 -9.61
C TRP A 33 -20.38 19.55 -10.05
N GLU A 34 -20.72 20.64 -9.36
CA GLU A 34 -20.13 21.96 -9.60
C GLU A 34 -19.29 22.35 -8.39
N ARG A 35 -18.05 22.80 -8.66
CA ARG A 35 -17.16 23.34 -7.64
C ARG A 35 -16.62 24.69 -8.09
N ARG A 36 -16.59 25.63 -7.16
CA ARG A 36 -16.07 26.98 -7.39
C ARG A 36 -14.86 27.21 -6.50
N PHE A 37 -13.81 27.77 -7.08
CA PHE A 37 -12.59 28.18 -6.41
C PHE A 37 -12.44 29.68 -6.58
N ALA A 38 -12.26 30.40 -5.49
CA ALA A 38 -11.88 31.81 -5.56
C ALA A 38 -10.42 31.87 -6.04
N LEU A 39 -10.12 32.79 -6.97
CA LEU A 39 -8.80 32.86 -7.60
C LEU A 39 -7.69 33.22 -6.59
N ASP A 40 -8.02 34.03 -5.59
CA ASP A 40 -7.13 34.39 -4.47
C ASP A 40 -6.80 33.21 -3.54
N GLY A 41 -7.68 32.20 -3.51
CA GLY A 41 -7.47 30.96 -2.76
C GLY A 41 -6.68 29.90 -3.51
N ILE A 42 -6.24 30.14 -4.77
CA ILE A 42 -5.46 29.17 -5.52
C ILE A 42 -3.99 29.22 -5.05
N ILE A 43 -3.51 28.09 -4.53
CA ILE A 43 -2.15 27.95 -4.00
C ILE A 43 -1.21 27.56 -5.14
N THR A 44 -1.54 26.49 -5.87
CA THR A 44 -0.70 26.00 -6.97
C THR A 44 -1.54 25.55 -8.16
N VAL A 45 -0.97 25.76 -9.36
CA VAL A 45 -1.52 25.30 -10.63
C VAL A 45 -0.42 24.57 -11.39
N THR A 46 -0.62 23.28 -11.65
CA THR A 46 0.32 22.45 -12.41
C THR A 46 -0.31 22.03 -13.72
N HIS A 47 0.32 22.38 -14.84
CA HIS A 47 -0.05 21.90 -16.17
C HIS A 47 0.85 20.74 -16.60
N ARG A 48 0.25 19.70 -17.17
CA ARG A 48 0.95 18.54 -17.73
C ARG A 48 0.51 18.37 -19.19
N PRO A 49 1.30 18.84 -20.17
CA PRO A 49 0.95 18.72 -21.57
C PRO A 49 0.77 17.26 -21.96
N SER A 50 -0.08 17.01 -22.96
CA SER A 50 -0.35 15.67 -23.46
C SER A 50 0.94 14.98 -23.93
N LYS A 51 1.06 13.67 -23.65
CA LYS A 51 2.18 12.85 -24.11
C LYS A 51 1.69 11.49 -24.60
N ARG A 52 1.86 11.21 -25.89
CA ARG A 52 1.52 9.94 -26.56
C ARG A 52 0.05 9.53 -26.36
N ARG A 53 -0.25 8.80 -25.28
CA ARG A 53 -1.57 8.27 -24.93
C ARG A 53 -2.18 8.92 -23.69
N GLN A 54 -1.49 9.89 -23.09
CA GLN A 54 -1.97 10.61 -21.91
C GLN A 54 -2.60 11.93 -22.36
N PRO A 55 -3.85 12.22 -21.91
CA PRO A 55 -4.49 13.49 -22.21
C PRO A 55 -3.75 14.64 -21.53
N ASP A 56 -3.95 15.84 -22.06
CA ASP A 56 -3.49 17.06 -21.41
C ASP A 56 -4.20 17.23 -20.06
N MET A 57 -3.48 17.64 -19.01
CA MET A 57 -3.99 17.63 -17.64
C MET A 57 -3.61 18.89 -16.88
N LEU A 58 -4.57 19.44 -16.16
CA LEU A 58 -4.40 20.55 -15.22
C LEU A 58 -4.72 20.07 -13.81
N GLU A 59 -3.82 20.37 -12.88
CA GLU A 59 -3.98 20.08 -11.47
C GLU A 59 -3.99 21.40 -10.69
N LEU A 60 -4.98 21.56 -9.82
CA LEU A 60 -5.26 22.76 -9.06
C LEU A 60 -5.27 22.42 -7.57
N VAL A 61 -4.54 23.19 -6.77
CA VAL A 61 -4.59 23.12 -5.32
C VAL A 61 -5.04 24.47 -4.79
N ALA A 62 -6.10 24.48 -4.00
CA ALA A 62 -6.68 25.68 -3.43
C ALA A 62 -6.85 25.55 -1.92
N GLU A 63 -6.84 26.69 -1.24
CA GLU A 63 -7.14 26.81 0.17
C GLU A 63 -8.55 26.27 0.48
N PRO A 64 -8.73 25.69 1.67
CA PRO A 64 -10.05 25.30 2.11
C PRO A 64 -10.93 26.55 2.31
N ARG A 65 -12.15 26.53 1.78
CA ARG A 65 -13.17 27.59 2.00
C ARG A 65 -13.49 27.85 3.48
N LYS A 66 -13.22 26.88 4.37
CA LYS A 66 -13.48 26.97 5.81
C LYS A 66 -12.23 26.55 6.59
N PRO A 67 -11.84 27.29 7.64
CA PRO A 67 -10.74 26.89 8.52
C PRO A 67 -10.93 25.47 9.07
N GLY A 68 -9.84 24.70 9.12
CA GLY A 68 -9.86 23.31 9.61
C GLY A 68 -10.26 22.25 8.59
N HIS A 69 -10.59 22.63 7.36
CA HIS A 69 -10.81 21.68 6.27
C HIS A 69 -9.50 21.39 5.50
N PRO A 70 -9.37 20.20 4.88
CA PRO A 70 -8.21 19.90 4.04
C PRO A 70 -8.18 20.79 2.80
N VAL A 71 -6.97 21.04 2.29
CA VAL A 71 -6.75 21.69 1.00
C VAL A 71 -7.55 21.01 -0.11
N GLN A 72 -8.06 21.81 -1.02
CA GLN A 72 -8.90 21.31 -2.12
C GLN A 72 -8.01 21.02 -3.32
N ARG A 73 -7.96 19.76 -3.73
CA ARG A 73 -7.26 19.34 -4.94
C ARG A 73 -8.26 18.97 -6.02
N CYS A 74 -8.03 19.48 -7.23
CA CYS A 74 -8.81 19.16 -8.41
C CYS A 74 -7.89 18.80 -9.57
N GLU A 75 -8.22 17.73 -10.28
CA GLU A 75 -7.54 17.31 -11.49
C GLU A 75 -8.54 17.37 -12.65
N PHE A 76 -8.15 18.02 -13.74
CA PHE A 76 -8.97 18.18 -14.93
C PHE A 76 -8.19 17.68 -16.14
N ARG A 77 -8.85 16.90 -17.00
CA ARG A 77 -8.26 16.31 -18.20
C ARG A 77 -8.93 16.89 -19.42
N PHE A 78 -8.14 17.38 -20.36
CA PHE A 78 -8.63 17.93 -21.61
C PHE A 78 -8.68 16.85 -22.69
N GLY A 79 -9.77 16.83 -23.45
CA GLY A 79 -9.93 15.89 -24.57
C GLY A 79 -9.23 16.35 -25.85
N ASP A 80 -9.06 17.66 -26.01
CA ASP A 80 -8.41 18.28 -27.15
C ASP A 80 -6.93 18.52 -26.86
N GLU A 81 -6.08 18.28 -27.86
CA GLU A 81 -4.66 18.61 -27.79
C GLU A 81 -4.54 20.15 -27.69
N ASP A 82 -3.70 20.66 -26.79
CA ASP A 82 -3.50 22.09 -26.50
C ASP A 82 -4.63 22.86 -25.81
N ALA A 83 -5.81 22.28 -25.57
CA ALA A 83 -6.86 22.96 -24.80
C ALA A 83 -6.42 23.28 -23.36
N GLY A 84 -5.69 22.36 -22.71
CA GLY A 84 -5.16 22.60 -21.37
C GLY A 84 -4.05 23.63 -21.35
N GLY A 85 -3.17 23.62 -22.36
CA GLY A 85 -2.13 24.64 -22.52
C GLY A 85 -2.69 26.06 -22.67
N ARG A 86 -3.71 26.24 -23.54
CA ARG A 86 -4.39 27.54 -23.71
C ARG A 86 -5.09 27.98 -22.43
N PHE A 87 -5.77 27.07 -21.75
CA PHE A 87 -6.46 27.37 -20.49
C PHE A 87 -5.48 27.74 -19.38
N PHE A 88 -4.37 27.02 -19.25
CA PHE A 88 -3.31 27.31 -18.30
C PHE A 88 -2.67 28.67 -18.54
N ALA A 89 -2.42 29.04 -19.80
CA ALA A 89 -1.90 30.35 -20.16
C ALA A 89 -2.85 31.48 -19.72
N ALA A 90 -4.15 31.36 -20.01
CA ALA A 90 -5.13 32.35 -19.57
C ALA A 90 -5.25 32.43 -18.05
N LEU A 91 -5.23 31.28 -17.36
CA LEU A 91 -5.27 31.23 -15.89
C LEU A 91 -4.05 31.92 -15.28
N ARG A 92 -2.87 31.73 -15.85
CA ARG A 92 -1.64 32.43 -15.45
C ARG A 92 -1.73 33.93 -15.68
N ASP A 93 -2.28 34.35 -16.81
CA ASP A 93 -2.46 35.76 -17.13
C ASP A 93 -3.45 36.45 -16.17
N THR A 94 -4.49 35.73 -15.71
CA THR A 94 -5.45 36.23 -14.71
C THR A 94 -4.88 36.24 -13.29
N LEU A 95 -4.17 35.20 -12.88
CA LEU A 95 -3.61 35.09 -11.51
C LEU A 95 -2.37 35.95 -11.29
N GLY A 96 -1.71 36.39 -12.37
CA GLY A 96 -0.44 37.09 -12.29
C GLY A 96 0.69 36.19 -11.77
N PRO A 97 1.81 36.76 -11.28
CA PRO A 97 2.93 36.00 -10.77
C PRO A 97 2.58 35.35 -9.41
N LEU A 98 2.04 34.14 -9.44
CA LEU A 98 1.91 33.29 -8.24
C LEU A 98 3.27 32.70 -7.85
N PRO A 99 3.48 32.40 -6.55
CA PRO A 99 4.78 31.98 -6.04
C PRO A 99 5.30 30.63 -6.55
N GLU A 100 4.46 29.73 -7.07
CA GLU A 100 4.91 28.44 -7.64
C GLU A 100 4.04 27.98 -8.83
N PHE A 101 4.32 28.52 -10.02
CA PHE A 101 4.01 27.84 -11.27
C PHE A 101 5.14 26.86 -11.56
N ASP A 102 5.09 25.71 -10.91
CA ASP A 102 6.09 24.66 -11.12
C ASP A 102 5.80 23.99 -12.48
N VAL A 103 6.35 24.60 -13.55
CA VAL A 103 6.53 23.94 -14.84
C VAL A 103 7.60 22.89 -14.61
N VAL A 104 7.24 21.81 -13.92
CA VAL A 104 8.18 20.74 -13.59
C VAL A 104 8.59 20.08 -14.90
N ASP A 105 9.84 20.36 -15.29
CA ASP A 105 10.47 19.83 -16.49
C ASP A 105 10.26 18.33 -16.56
N ALA A 106 9.66 17.88 -17.65
CA ALA A 106 9.24 16.50 -17.78
C ALA A 106 10.43 15.52 -17.79
N GLU A 107 11.65 16.02 -18.02
CA GLU A 107 12.91 15.27 -17.86
C GLU A 107 13.26 14.99 -16.40
N LEU A 108 13.04 15.95 -15.48
CA LEU A 108 13.35 15.77 -14.06
C LEU A 108 12.45 14.69 -13.43
N ARG A 109 11.16 14.65 -13.84
CA ARG A 109 10.23 13.57 -13.46
C ARG A 109 10.61 12.23 -14.08
N ALA A 110 11.08 12.20 -15.33
CA ALA A 110 11.53 10.98 -15.99
C ALA A 110 12.76 10.37 -15.28
N GLN A 111 13.70 11.22 -14.85
CA GLN A 111 14.85 10.79 -14.04
C GLN A 111 14.44 10.25 -12.68
N ALA A 112 13.54 10.93 -11.96
CA ALA A 112 13.03 10.45 -10.68
C ALA A 112 12.31 9.09 -10.82
N GLN A 113 11.49 8.92 -11.86
CA GLN A 113 10.82 7.65 -12.14
C GLN A 113 11.78 6.52 -12.53
N GLN A 114 12.86 6.83 -13.25
CA GLN A 114 13.91 5.86 -13.57
C GLN A 114 14.67 5.42 -12.31
N LEU A 115 15.03 6.35 -11.43
CA LEU A 115 15.66 6.05 -10.14
C LEU A 115 14.78 5.15 -9.27
N ASP A 116 13.47 5.45 -9.17
CA ASP A 116 12.53 4.60 -8.43
C ASP A 116 12.40 3.20 -9.04
N ALA A 117 12.34 3.11 -10.37
CA ALA A 117 12.25 1.83 -11.07
C ALA A 117 13.51 0.98 -10.86
N ASP A 118 14.70 1.59 -10.89
CA ASP A 118 15.96 0.89 -10.68
C ASP A 118 16.15 0.46 -9.22
N GLN A 119 15.73 1.28 -8.25
CA GLN A 119 15.65 0.89 -6.84
C GLN A 119 14.71 -0.30 -6.64
N GLN A 120 13.52 -0.29 -7.26
CA GLN A 120 12.60 -1.42 -7.20
C GLN A 120 13.17 -2.68 -7.84
N ARG A 121 13.89 -2.56 -8.97
CA ARG A 121 14.58 -3.69 -9.62
C ARG A 121 15.67 -4.25 -8.72
N ALA A 122 16.50 -3.40 -8.11
CA ALA A 122 17.54 -3.81 -7.18
C ALA A 122 16.95 -4.54 -5.97
N TYR A 123 15.88 -4.01 -5.38
CA TYR A 123 15.17 -4.64 -4.26
C TYR A 123 14.59 -6.01 -4.63
N ARG A 124 13.95 -6.13 -5.81
CA ARG A 124 13.44 -7.42 -6.32
C ARG A 124 14.56 -8.42 -6.57
N ALA A 125 15.71 -7.97 -7.09
CA ALA A 125 16.87 -8.82 -7.33
C ALA A 125 17.46 -9.35 -6.01
N LEU A 126 17.58 -8.50 -4.98
CA LEU A 126 18.00 -8.89 -3.64
C LEU A 126 17.05 -9.92 -3.04
N ARG A 127 15.73 -9.65 -3.03
CA ARG A 127 14.72 -10.60 -2.56
C ARG A 127 14.76 -11.94 -3.30
N LYS A 128 15.02 -11.93 -4.61
CA LYS A 128 15.15 -13.16 -5.40
C LYS A 128 16.39 -13.95 -4.99
N ARG A 129 17.53 -13.28 -4.73
CA ARG A 129 18.75 -13.92 -4.24
C ARG A 129 18.56 -14.52 -2.85
N GLU A 130 17.92 -13.79 -1.93
CA GLU A 130 17.59 -14.30 -0.59
C GLU A 130 16.69 -15.52 -0.65
N ARG A 131 15.62 -15.48 -1.47
CA ARG A 131 14.74 -16.64 -1.67
C ARG A 131 15.49 -17.85 -2.23
N LYS A 132 16.42 -17.62 -3.16
CA LYS A 132 17.23 -18.70 -3.73
C LYS A 132 18.17 -19.28 -2.67
N ALA A 133 18.85 -18.45 -1.90
CA ALA A 133 19.72 -18.91 -0.82
C ALA A 133 18.96 -19.74 0.24
N VAL A 134 17.73 -19.35 0.59
CA VAL A 134 16.85 -20.12 1.49
C VAL A 134 16.30 -21.39 0.82
N ALA A 135 16.14 -21.40 -0.51
CA ALA A 135 15.72 -22.58 -1.26
C ALA A 135 16.80 -23.64 -1.36
N ASP A 136 18.07 -23.23 -1.39
CA ASP A 136 19.22 -24.13 -1.48
C ASP A 136 19.53 -24.82 -0.13
N VAL A 137 18.92 -24.38 0.98
CA VAL A 137 19.00 -25.06 2.27
C VAL A 137 18.04 -26.26 2.29
N PRO A 138 18.51 -27.49 2.55
CA PRO A 138 17.65 -28.66 2.57
C PRO A 138 16.55 -28.55 3.61
N GLU A 139 15.34 -28.92 3.19
CA GLU A 139 14.16 -28.90 4.05
C GLU A 139 14.18 -30.11 4.98
N SER A 140 14.23 -29.84 6.29
CA SER A 140 14.26 -30.89 7.31
C SER A 140 12.87 -31.42 7.66
N ALA A 141 11.86 -30.54 7.64
CA ALA A 141 10.46 -30.91 7.80
C ALA A 141 9.54 -29.83 7.20
N SER A 142 8.34 -30.21 6.77
CA SER A 142 7.27 -29.27 6.40
C SER A 142 5.88 -29.76 6.77
N PHE A 143 5.00 -28.78 7.02
CA PHE A 143 3.61 -29.02 7.36
C PHE A 143 2.76 -27.78 7.11
N ALA A 144 1.62 -27.93 6.43
CA ALA A 144 0.63 -26.85 6.22
C ALA A 144 1.22 -25.52 5.69
N GLY A 145 2.22 -25.59 4.79
CA GLY A 145 2.90 -24.43 4.23
C GLY A 145 4.04 -23.85 5.09
N TYR A 146 4.28 -24.42 6.27
CA TYR A 146 5.45 -24.16 7.11
C TYR A 146 6.57 -25.13 6.73
N SER A 147 7.81 -24.68 6.75
CA SER A 147 8.99 -25.51 6.50
C SER A 147 10.13 -25.14 7.44
N ILE A 148 10.92 -26.13 7.86
CA ILE A 148 12.12 -25.92 8.68
C ILE A 148 13.33 -26.08 7.77
N ARG A 149 14.12 -25.01 7.65
CA ARG A 149 15.32 -24.96 6.80
C ARG A 149 16.45 -24.34 7.59
N GLY A 150 17.50 -25.13 7.84
CA GLY A 150 18.61 -24.71 8.70
C GLY A 150 18.13 -24.37 10.11
N ASP A 151 18.42 -23.15 10.56
CA ASP A 151 18.10 -22.63 11.88
C ASP A 151 16.76 -21.86 11.94
N ARG A 152 15.92 -21.95 10.89
CA ARG A 152 14.69 -21.15 10.78
C ARG A 152 13.45 -21.96 10.36
N ILE A 153 12.31 -21.54 10.91
CA ILE A 153 10.97 -21.93 10.47
C ILE A 153 10.49 -20.87 9.48
N HIS A 154 10.02 -21.27 8.30
CA HIS A 154 9.56 -20.40 7.22
C HIS A 154 8.08 -20.60 6.92
N HIS A 155 7.36 -19.50 6.67
CA HIS A 155 6.00 -19.51 6.12
C HIS A 155 5.78 -18.27 5.26
N GLY A 156 5.66 -18.45 3.94
CA GLY A 156 5.53 -17.35 2.99
C GLY A 156 6.73 -16.38 3.06
N ALA A 157 6.48 -15.13 3.44
CA ALA A 157 7.52 -14.11 3.62
C ALA A 157 8.07 -14.02 5.04
N SER A 158 7.49 -14.77 5.99
CA SER A 158 7.86 -14.74 7.40
C SER A 158 8.86 -15.85 7.74
N SER A 159 9.76 -15.58 8.68
CA SER A 159 10.63 -16.60 9.25
C SER A 159 10.92 -16.36 10.73
N TRP A 160 11.03 -17.45 11.48
CA TRP A 160 11.30 -17.45 12.92
C TRP A 160 12.54 -18.29 13.23
N PRO A 161 13.37 -17.90 14.20
CA PRO A 161 14.48 -18.73 14.65
C PRO A 161 13.96 -20.02 15.30
N VAL A 162 14.62 -21.15 15.03
CA VAL A 162 14.33 -22.45 15.65
C VAL A 162 15.03 -22.59 17.01
N ALA A 163 16.15 -21.89 17.21
CA ALA A 163 16.85 -21.89 18.50
C ALA A 163 15.92 -21.42 19.63
N GLY A 164 15.72 -22.27 20.63
CA GLY A 164 14.78 -22.02 21.72
C GLY A 164 13.29 -22.08 21.34
N ALA A 165 12.96 -22.66 20.17
CA ALA A 165 11.59 -22.88 19.75
C ALA A 165 11.05 -24.22 20.26
N SER A 166 9.81 -24.22 20.76
CA SER A 166 9.09 -25.43 21.18
C SER A 166 7.76 -25.52 20.46
N ALA A 167 7.37 -26.72 20.04
CA ALA A 167 6.09 -27.00 19.41
C ALA A 167 5.30 -28.03 20.21
N ASP A 168 4.02 -27.75 20.45
CA ASP A 168 3.08 -28.65 21.12
C ASP A 168 1.86 -28.92 20.23
N VAL A 169 1.38 -30.18 20.24
CA VAL A 169 0.25 -30.64 19.42
C VAL A 169 -0.91 -31.01 20.33
N ASP A 170 -1.87 -30.09 20.44
CA ASP A 170 -3.09 -30.35 21.20
C ASP A 170 -4.07 -31.21 20.43
N GLY A 171 -4.40 -32.36 21.02
CA GLY A 171 -5.50 -33.21 20.57
C GLY A 171 -6.88 -32.64 20.91
N THR A 172 -6.99 -31.95 22.04
CA THR A 172 -8.24 -31.35 22.53
C THR A 172 -7.91 -30.42 23.70
N THR A 173 -7.91 -29.12 23.45
CA THR A 173 -7.88 -28.06 24.49
C THR A 173 -6.51 -27.79 25.14
N ALA A 174 -5.70 -26.89 24.57
CA ALA A 174 -4.96 -25.95 25.40
C ALA A 174 -5.55 -24.56 25.33
N SER A 175 -5.56 -23.98 26.53
CA SER A 175 -5.90 -22.62 26.85
C SER A 175 -5.29 -21.65 25.84
N ARG A 176 -6.16 -20.82 25.25
CA ARG A 176 -5.73 -19.58 24.61
C ARG A 176 -5.06 -18.70 25.67
N VAL A 177 -3.75 -18.84 25.83
CA VAL A 177 -2.93 -17.69 26.20
C VAL A 177 -2.85 -16.85 24.93
N GLY A 178 -3.79 -15.91 24.80
CA GLY A 178 -3.92 -15.08 23.63
C GLY A 178 -2.69 -14.21 23.41
N ILE A 179 -2.27 -14.09 22.15
CA ILE A 179 -1.65 -12.93 21.50
C ILE A 179 -1.82 -13.20 19.99
N THR A 180 -2.86 -12.63 19.38
CA THR A 180 -2.88 -11.39 18.59
C THR A 180 -2.57 -11.66 17.13
N ARG A 181 -3.46 -11.14 16.26
CA ARG A 181 -3.28 -10.91 14.82
C ARG A 181 -1.82 -11.02 14.38
N THR A 182 -1.54 -12.01 13.53
CA THR A 182 -0.52 -11.81 12.50
C THR A 182 -0.91 -10.54 11.76
N VAL A 183 -0.20 -9.46 12.04
CA VAL A 183 -0.21 -8.24 11.26
C VAL A 183 0.29 -8.65 9.87
N GLY A 184 -0.65 -9.01 9.00
CA GLY A 184 -0.49 -8.80 7.57
C GLY A 184 -0.37 -7.30 7.37
N GLY A 185 0.86 -6.79 7.44
CA GLY A 185 1.18 -5.39 7.23
C GLY A 185 0.88 -4.98 5.80
N ALA A 186 -0.35 -4.52 5.59
CA ALA A 186 -0.73 -3.64 4.50
C ALA A 186 -1.62 -2.54 5.09
N ALA A 187 -1.00 -1.57 5.76
CA ALA A 187 -1.44 -0.16 5.79
C ALA A 187 -0.53 0.70 6.68
N ALA A 188 0.17 1.63 6.03
CA ALA A 188 0.65 2.95 6.49
C ALA A 188 1.75 3.08 7.57
N GLY A 189 2.89 3.66 7.15
CA GLY A 189 3.92 4.33 7.97
C GLY A 189 4.81 3.38 8.79
N THR A 190 6.11 3.54 8.94
CA THR A 190 6.99 4.70 8.82
C THR A 190 8.43 4.14 8.74
N LEU A 191 9.31 4.82 8.01
CA LEU A 191 10.74 4.55 7.95
C LEU A 191 11.38 4.54 9.34
N ILE A 192 11.92 3.40 9.79
CA ILE A 192 13.06 3.36 10.71
C ILE A 192 14.00 2.23 10.25
N ALA A 193 15.18 2.64 9.79
CA ALA A 193 16.48 1.96 9.63
C ALA A 193 16.58 0.42 9.37
N PRO A 194 17.48 -0.01 8.48
CA PRO A 194 17.75 -1.43 8.23
C PRO A 194 18.60 -2.02 9.37
N GLY A 195 18.19 -3.16 9.94
CA GLY A 195 19.15 -4.01 10.66
C GLY A 195 18.67 -4.78 11.89
N LEU A 196 17.55 -4.44 12.53
CA LEU A 196 17.11 -5.14 13.74
C LEU A 196 15.59 -5.38 13.71
N GLY A 197 15.20 -6.57 13.29
CA GLY A 197 13.81 -7.00 13.24
C GLY A 197 13.25 -7.28 14.63
N THR A 198 12.78 -6.25 15.33
CA THR A 198 11.92 -6.38 16.51
C THR A 198 10.55 -5.80 16.20
N VAL A 199 9.61 -6.66 15.82
CA VAL A 199 8.18 -6.31 15.78
C VAL A 199 7.59 -6.67 17.15
N ALA A 200 7.52 -5.68 18.04
CA ALA A 200 6.74 -5.78 19.27
C ALA A 200 5.25 -5.66 18.93
N GLY A 201 4.53 -6.79 18.93
CA GLY A 201 3.09 -6.85 18.64
C GLY A 201 2.26 -6.82 19.92
N ALA A 202 1.48 -5.75 20.08
CA ALA A 202 0.59 -5.50 21.20
C ALA A 202 -0.42 -6.64 21.49
N LEU A 203 -0.63 -6.94 22.78
CA LEU A 203 -1.70 -7.78 23.33
C LEU A 203 -3.08 -7.14 23.15
N LEU A 204 -4.04 -7.80 22.49
CA LEU A 204 -5.49 -7.60 22.75
C LEU A 204 -6.28 -8.87 22.37
N GLY A 205 -6.96 -9.44 23.37
CA GLY A 205 -7.72 -10.68 23.29
C GLY A 205 -9.08 -10.53 22.59
N ALA A 206 -9.45 -11.55 21.81
CA ALA A 206 -10.80 -11.71 21.27
C ALA A 206 -11.15 -13.19 21.21
N SER A 207 -12.03 -13.62 22.11
CA SER A 207 -12.62 -14.97 22.25
C SER A 207 -13.33 -15.40 20.96
N ALA A 208 -12.73 -16.29 20.17
CA ALA A 208 -13.36 -16.87 18.98
C ALA A 208 -13.80 -18.31 19.29
N LYS A 209 -15.06 -18.61 18.96
CA LYS A 209 -15.74 -19.89 19.18
C LYS A 209 -14.88 -21.09 18.73
N LYS A 210 -14.83 -22.12 19.58
CA LYS A 210 -14.14 -23.41 19.40
C LYS A 210 -14.72 -24.16 18.19
N ASP A 211 -13.95 -24.28 17.12
CA ASP A 211 -14.27 -25.18 16.00
C ASP A 211 -13.72 -26.57 16.34
N ALA A 212 -14.59 -27.47 16.80
CA ALA A 212 -14.21 -28.82 17.23
C ALA A 212 -13.75 -29.73 16.08
N SER A 213 -13.85 -29.27 14.83
CA SER A 213 -13.39 -30.02 13.65
C SER A 213 -11.89 -29.89 13.37
N LYS A 214 -11.18 -29.00 14.09
CA LYS A 214 -9.76 -28.70 13.86
C LYS A 214 -8.91 -28.95 15.09
N ARG A 215 -7.69 -29.39 14.85
CA ARG A 215 -6.62 -29.49 15.84
C ARG A 215 -5.56 -28.43 15.57
N TYR A 216 -4.68 -28.21 16.54
CA TYR A 216 -3.76 -27.09 16.50
C TYR A 216 -2.36 -27.52 16.94
N ILE A 217 -1.35 -26.98 16.26
CA ILE A 217 0.03 -26.96 16.72
C ILE A 217 0.30 -25.56 17.25
N THR A 218 0.74 -25.43 18.49
CA THR A 218 1.23 -24.16 19.03
C THR A 218 2.75 -24.18 18.97
N VAL A 219 3.33 -23.25 18.22
CA VAL A 219 4.79 -23.08 18.13
C VAL A 219 5.16 -21.82 18.88
N THR A 220 5.99 -21.96 19.91
CA THR A 220 6.55 -20.86 20.69
C THR A 220 8.00 -20.68 20.30
N THR A 221 8.39 -19.47 19.95
CA THR A 221 9.75 -19.08 19.56
C THR A 221 10.20 -17.91 20.44
N THR A 222 11.50 -17.57 20.40
CA THR A 222 12.04 -16.42 21.14
C THR A 222 11.43 -15.08 20.73
N THR A 223 10.87 -14.97 19.51
CA THR A 223 10.25 -13.75 18.99
C THR A 223 8.73 -13.72 19.14
N GLY A 224 8.12 -14.79 19.64
CA GLY A 224 6.67 -14.90 19.83
C GLY A 224 6.13 -16.30 19.55
N SER A 225 4.81 -16.46 19.65
CA SER A 225 4.15 -17.75 19.37
C SER A 225 3.19 -17.63 18.19
N PHE A 226 2.99 -18.72 17.46
CA PHE A 226 1.99 -18.83 16.40
C PHE A 226 1.31 -20.20 16.42
N VAL A 227 0.13 -20.29 15.81
CA VAL A 227 -0.72 -21.49 15.84
C VAL A 227 -1.00 -21.98 14.42
N ILE A 228 -0.81 -23.27 14.18
CA ILE A 228 -1.09 -23.94 12.92
C ILE A 228 -2.33 -24.82 13.09
N SER A 229 -3.43 -24.48 12.41
CA SER A 229 -4.64 -25.32 12.41
C SER A 229 -4.53 -26.44 11.38
N PHE A 230 -4.92 -27.66 11.75
CA PHE A 230 -4.92 -28.80 10.86
C PHE A 230 -6.14 -29.72 11.08
N HIS A 231 -6.42 -30.56 10.09
CA HIS A 231 -7.52 -31.53 10.18
C HIS A 231 -7.06 -32.77 10.97
N PRO A 232 -7.90 -33.41 11.81
CA PRO A 232 -7.49 -34.58 12.61
C PRO A 232 -6.78 -35.70 11.84
N THR A 233 -7.12 -35.90 10.56
CA THR A 233 -6.46 -36.89 9.68
C THR A 233 -4.97 -36.59 9.43
N GLN A 234 -4.52 -35.37 9.69
CA GLN A 234 -3.14 -34.92 9.53
C GLN A 234 -2.34 -34.96 10.84
N GLU A 235 -2.91 -35.50 11.93
CA GLU A 235 -2.28 -35.51 13.27
C GLU A 235 -0.89 -36.15 13.27
N THR A 236 -0.69 -37.25 12.58
CA THR A 236 0.63 -37.91 12.53
C THR A 236 1.68 -36.99 11.91
N ALA A 237 1.35 -36.33 10.80
CA ALA A 237 2.24 -35.37 10.14
C ALA A 237 2.47 -34.12 11.01
N ALA A 238 1.43 -33.64 11.71
CA ALA A 238 1.52 -32.53 12.66
C ALA A 238 2.49 -32.86 13.81
N ARG A 239 2.39 -34.06 14.38
CA ARG A 239 3.28 -34.54 15.45
C ARG A 239 4.72 -34.70 14.97
N GLN A 240 4.92 -35.21 13.76
CA GLN A 240 6.26 -35.30 13.16
C GLN A 240 6.88 -33.92 12.96
N PHE A 241 6.11 -32.94 12.49
CA PHE A 241 6.57 -31.57 12.33
C PHE A 241 6.90 -30.91 13.67
N ALA A 242 6.05 -31.07 14.68
CA ALA A 242 6.31 -30.55 16.02
C ALA A 242 7.55 -31.21 16.66
N ALA A 243 7.71 -32.52 16.49
CA ALA A 243 8.91 -33.24 16.91
C ALA A 243 10.16 -32.68 16.23
N ALA A 244 10.11 -32.40 14.92
CA ALA A 244 11.23 -31.80 14.20
C ALA A 244 11.65 -30.44 14.78
N ILE A 245 10.69 -29.58 15.17
CA ILE A 245 11.00 -28.31 15.86
C ILE A 245 11.70 -28.57 17.21
N ASN A 246 11.17 -29.53 17.98
CA ASN A 246 11.70 -29.86 19.30
C ASN A 246 13.05 -30.62 19.27
N THR A 247 13.47 -31.14 18.11
CA THR A 247 14.77 -31.81 17.94
C THR A 247 15.89 -30.87 17.51
N VAL A 248 15.55 -29.71 16.96
CA VAL A 248 16.52 -28.71 16.46
C VAL A 248 16.83 -27.66 17.54
N THR A 249 16.22 -27.79 18.73
CA THR A 249 16.33 -26.85 19.86
C THR A 249 17.64 -26.93 20.61
#